data_AF-A0A1U9NLJ1-F1
#
_entry.id   AF-A0A1U9NLJ1-F1
#
_cell.length_a   1.000
_cell.length_b   1.000
_cell.length_c   1.000
_cell.angle_alpha   90.00
_cell.angle_beta   90.00
_cell.angle_gamma   90.00
#
_symmetry.space_group_name_H-M   'P 1'
#
loop_
_entity.id
_entity.type
_entity.pdbx_description
1 polymer ?
#
loop_
_entity_poly.entity_id
_entity_poly.type
_entity_poly.pdbx_seq_one_letter_code
_entity_poly.pdbx_strand_id
1 'polypeptide(L)'
;MNNEKRKLHVERERSNSPASYPELMTEPELIQYLRIPEISDASDYHNVIEHLKRMRDLPRIRICNRVLYYLPAVRDWLEGQMGFMDHH
;
A
#
# COMPACT_ATOMS: atom_id res chain seq x y z
N MET A 1 34.90 -34.70 29.57
CA MET A 1 33.48 -34.87 29.93
C MET A 1 32.98 -33.55 30.46
N ASN A 2 32.02 -32.81 29.91
CA ASN A 2 31.21 -32.89 28.71
C ASN A 2 30.99 -31.45 28.25
N ASN A 3 30.89 -31.28 26.92
CA ASN A 3 30.28 -30.13 26.28
C ASN A 3 28.94 -29.75 26.92
N GLU A 4 28.48 -28.52 26.64
CA GLU A 4 27.09 -28.06 26.71
C GLU A 4 26.74 -27.13 27.87
N LYS A 5 27.15 -25.85 27.78
CA LYS A 5 26.29 -24.72 28.19
C LYS A 5 26.39 -23.56 27.20
N ARG A 6 25.78 -23.81 26.03
CA ARG A 6 24.87 -22.90 25.31
C ARG A 6 25.47 -21.59 24.79
N LYS A 7 26.00 -21.68 23.57
CA LYS A 7 25.76 -20.67 22.53
C LYS A 7 24.26 -20.42 22.43
N LEU A 8 23.77 -19.36 23.06
CA LEU A 8 22.44 -18.83 22.78
C LEU A 8 22.57 -17.93 21.54
N HIS A 9 22.69 -18.60 20.39
CA HIS A 9 22.22 -18.07 19.13
C HIS A 9 20.69 -18.17 19.19
N VAL A 10 20.04 -17.13 19.72
CA VAL A 10 18.57 -17.06 19.75
C VAL A 10 18.11 -16.59 18.38
N GLU A 11 17.80 -17.58 17.54
CA GLU A 11 16.75 -17.47 16.52
C GLU A 11 15.41 -17.34 17.25
N ARG A 12 14.93 -16.10 17.37
CA ARG A 12 13.55 -15.68 17.70
C ARG A 12 13.62 -14.16 17.83
N GLU A 13 12.95 -13.35 17.02
CA GLU A 13 11.57 -13.49 16.58
C GLU A 13 11.38 -12.88 15.18
N ARG A 14 10.49 -13.52 14.41
CA ARG A 14 9.80 -12.92 13.27
C ARG A 14 9.14 -11.62 13.75
N SER A 15 9.83 -10.50 13.61
CA SER A 15 9.20 -9.19 13.72
C SER A 15 8.35 -9.00 12.49
N ASN A 16 7.13 -9.49 12.60
CA ASN A 16 5.92 -9.08 11.91
C ASN A 16 5.96 -7.57 11.60
N SER A 17 6.60 -7.18 10.50
CA SER A 17 6.40 -5.86 9.92
C SER A 17 4.97 -5.88 9.38
N PRO A 18 4.03 -5.08 9.92
CA PRO A 18 2.67 -5.09 9.44
C PRO A 18 2.70 -4.60 8.00
N ALA A 19 2.50 -5.50 7.04
CA ALA A 19 2.30 -5.22 5.61
C ALA A 19 3.13 -4.02 5.08
N SER A 20 4.45 -4.16 4.99
CA SER A 20 5.27 -3.12 4.35
C SER A 20 5.05 -3.19 2.84
N TYR A 21 4.12 -2.37 2.34
CA TYR A 21 3.98 -2.17 0.90
C TYR A 21 5.24 -1.50 0.36
N PRO A 22 5.69 -1.84 -0.86
CA PRO A 22 6.81 -1.16 -1.48
C PRO A 22 6.48 0.33 -1.66
N GLU A 23 7.49 1.19 -1.56
CA GLU A 23 7.29 2.63 -1.76
C GLU A 23 6.76 2.96 -3.16
N LEU A 24 7.11 2.14 -4.15
CA LEU A 24 6.54 2.19 -5.50
C LEU A 24 5.66 0.96 -5.69
N MET A 25 4.37 1.19 -5.83
CA MET A 25 3.37 0.15 -6.04
C MET A 25 2.92 0.13 -7.49
N THR A 26 2.67 -1.08 -7.99
CA THR A 26 1.93 -1.28 -9.23
C THR A 26 0.42 -1.13 -9.01
N GLU A 27 -0.35 -1.11 -10.09
CA GLU A 27 -1.82 -1.03 -10.00
C GLU A 27 -2.48 -2.14 -9.16
N PRO A 28 -2.12 -3.44 -9.29
CA PRO A 28 -2.70 -4.48 -8.43
C PRO A 28 -2.34 -4.31 -6.95
N GLU A 29 -1.12 -3.83 -6.65
CA GLU A 29 -0.71 -3.56 -5.27
C GLU A 29 -1.47 -2.38 -4.67
N LEU A 30 -1.72 -1.33 -5.45
CA LEU A 30 -2.56 -0.21 -5.03
C LEU A 30 -4.00 -0.66 -4.73
N ILE A 31 -4.56 -1.55 -5.55
CA ILE A 31 -5.91 -2.11 -5.36
C ILE A 31 -6.00 -2.84 -4.01
N GLN A 32 -4.97 -3.62 -3.68
CA GLN A 32 -4.87 -4.30 -2.38
C GLN A 32 -4.67 -3.31 -1.23
N TYR A 33 -3.80 -2.31 -1.42
CA TYR A 33 -3.53 -1.26 -0.43
C TYR A 33 -4.78 -0.48 -0.04
N LEU A 34 -5.57 -0.05 -1.03
CA LEU A 34 -6.82 0.67 -0.84
C LEU A 34 -7.99 -0.23 -0.42
N ARG A 35 -7.77 -1.56 -0.37
CA ARG A 35 -8.80 -2.57 -0.08
C ARG A 35 -10.05 -2.40 -0.97
N ILE A 36 -9.84 -1.98 -2.23
CA ILE A 36 -10.90 -1.83 -3.24
C ILE A 36 -11.84 -3.04 -3.28
N PRO A 37 -11.37 -4.31 -3.29
CA PRO A 37 -12.29 -5.46 -3.31
C PRO A 37 -13.21 -5.55 -2.08
N GLU A 38 -12.85 -4.92 -0.95
CA GLU A 38 -13.66 -4.92 0.27
C GLU A 38 -14.63 -3.74 0.34
N ILE A 39 -14.33 -2.64 -0.36
CA ILE A 39 -15.16 -1.42 -0.37
C ILE A 39 -15.96 -1.26 -1.67
N SER A 40 -15.69 -2.06 -2.69
CA SER A 40 -16.33 -1.95 -4.00
C SER A 40 -16.59 -3.33 -4.58
N ASP A 41 -17.86 -3.58 -4.90
CA ASP A 41 -18.33 -4.78 -5.62
C ASP A 41 -18.02 -4.72 -7.13
N ALA A 42 -17.13 -3.82 -7.55
CA ALA A 42 -16.80 -3.63 -8.95
C ALA A 42 -16.15 -4.90 -9.52
N SER A 43 -16.70 -5.43 -10.61
CA SER A 43 -16.12 -6.57 -11.33
C SER A 43 -14.77 -6.24 -11.98
N ASP A 44 -14.52 -4.96 -12.28
CA ASP A 44 -13.28 -4.46 -12.88
C ASP A 44 -12.63 -3.40 -11.99
N TYR A 45 -11.64 -3.82 -11.19
CA TYR A 45 -10.88 -2.92 -10.32
C TYR A 45 -10.08 -1.87 -11.10
N HIS A 46 -9.71 -2.15 -12.35
CA HIS A 46 -9.08 -1.17 -13.23
C HIS A 46 -9.95 0.07 -13.41
N ASN A 47 -11.27 -0.12 -13.60
CA ASN A 47 -12.21 0.97 -13.80
C ASN A 47 -12.35 1.83 -12.54
N VAL A 48 -12.27 1.21 -11.35
CA VAL A 48 -12.24 1.94 -10.07
C VAL A 48 -10.99 2.82 -9.99
N ILE A 49 -9.82 2.28 -10.34
CA ILE A 49 -8.58 3.06 -10.34
C ILE A 49 -8.64 4.19 -11.38
N GLU A 50 -9.17 3.96 -12.59
CA GLU A 50 -9.38 5.00 -13.59
C GLU A 50 -10.34 6.09 -13.11
N HIS A 51 -11.41 5.70 -12.41
CA HIS A 51 -12.34 6.63 -11.79
C HIS A 51 -11.65 7.47 -10.71
N LEU A 52 -10.82 6.87 -9.85
CA LEU A 52 -10.01 7.58 -8.86
C LEU A 52 -9.00 8.54 -9.51
N LYS A 53 -8.37 8.14 -10.61
CA LYS A 53 -7.48 9.00 -11.40
C LYS A 53 -8.20 10.21 -11.98
N ARG A 54 -9.46 10.05 -12.43
CA ARG A 54 -10.24 11.13 -13.07
C ARG A 54 -10.94 12.04 -12.07
N MET A 55 -11.58 11.48 -11.06
CA MET A 55 -12.43 12.24 -10.14
C MET A 55 -11.65 12.86 -8.98
N ARG A 56 -10.55 12.21 -8.56
CA ARG A 56 -9.82 12.61 -7.34
C ARG A 56 -8.33 12.88 -7.59
N ASP A 57 -7.90 12.91 -8.85
CA ASP A 57 -6.51 13.18 -9.26
C ASP A 57 -5.49 12.30 -8.52
N LEU A 58 -5.72 10.99 -8.54
CA LEU A 58 -4.84 10.02 -7.88
C LEU A 58 -3.37 10.18 -8.36
N PRO A 59 -2.39 10.34 -7.44
CA PRO A 59 -1.01 10.57 -7.79
C PRO A 59 -0.41 9.35 -8.49
N ARG A 60 0.06 9.57 -9.72
CA ARG A 60 0.65 8.53 -10.57
C ARG A 60 1.99 8.99 -11.10
N ILE A 61 2.98 8.10 -11.09
CA ILE A 61 4.29 8.32 -11.69
C ILE A 61 4.48 7.37 -12.86
N ARG A 62 5.01 7.86 -13.98
CA ARG A 62 5.31 7.03 -15.16
C ARG A 62 6.82 6.80 -15.24
N ILE A 63 7.25 5.55 -15.00
CA ILE A 63 8.67 5.15 -15.04
C ILE A 63 8.81 4.06 -16.11
N CYS A 64 9.74 4.23 -17.06
CA CYS A 64 10.05 3.24 -18.10
C CYS A 64 8.80 2.62 -18.76
N ASN A 65 7.84 3.46 -19.16
CA ASN A 65 6.58 3.08 -19.80
C ASN A 65 5.55 2.33 -18.91
N ARG A 66 5.79 2.21 -17.61
CA ARG A 66 4.83 1.69 -16.63
C ARG A 66 4.29 2.80 -15.74
N VAL A 67 3.01 2.69 -15.39
CA VAL A 67 2.38 3.55 -14.38
C VAL A 67 2.58 2.89 -13.02
N LEU A 68 3.15 3.65 -12.10
CA LEU A 68 3.40 3.26 -10.72
C LEU A 68 2.78 4.31 -9.79
N TYR A 69 2.60 3.91 -8.53
CA TYR A 69 1.98 4.72 -7.50
C TYR A 69 2.95 4.81 -6.33
N TYR A 70 3.35 6.03 -6.00
CA TYR A 70 4.26 6.26 -4.90
C TYR A 70 3.46 6.28 -3.59
N LEU A 71 3.73 5.32 -2.70
CA LEU A 71 3.00 5.11 -1.45
C LEU A 71 2.85 6.37 -0.59
N PRO A 72 3.91 7.16 -0.29
CA PRO A 72 3.72 8.36 0.52
C PRO A 72 2.92 9.45 -0.22
N ALA A 73 2.96 9.51 -1.56
CA ALA A 73 2.08 10.41 -2.32
C ALA A 73 0.61 9.95 -2.24
N VAL A 74 0.34 8.65 -2.32
CA VAL A 74 -1.01 8.10 -2.14
C VAL A 74 -1.50 8.33 -0.70
N ARG A 75 -0.62 8.23 0.30
CA ARG A 75 -0.95 8.53 1.70
C ARG A 75 -1.30 10.00 1.91
N ASP A 76 -0.46 10.91 1.43
CA ASP A 76 -0.71 12.35 1.48
C ASP A 76 -2.03 12.71 0.78
N TRP A 77 -2.27 12.11 -0.39
CA TRP A 77 -3.53 12.23 -1.10
C TRP A 77 -4.73 11.75 -0.28
N LEU A 78 -4.65 10.58 0.37
CA LEU A 78 -5.72 10.07 1.25
C LEU A 78 -6.00 11.02 2.43
N GLU A 79 -4.96 11.56 3.03
CA GLU A 79 -5.07 12.54 4.13
C GLU A 79 -5.76 13.82 3.66
N GLY A 80 -5.41 14.32 2.47
CA GLY A 80 -6.07 15.45 1.83
C GLY A 80 -7.56 15.20 1.52
N GLN A 81 -7.93 13.96 1.18
CA GLN A 81 -9.33 13.59 0.97
C GLN A 81 -10.14 13.56 2.28
N MET A 82 -9.52 13.15 3.39
CA MET A 82 -10.17 13.14 4.71
C MET A 82 -10.29 14.56 5.29
N GLY A 83 -9.25 15.39 5.16
CA GLY A 83 -9.24 16.76 5.66
C GLY A 83 -10.20 17.72 4.94
N PHE A 84 -10.74 17.35 3.78
CA PHE A 84 -11.74 18.15 3.06
C PHE A 84 -13.16 18.01 3.64
N MET A 85 -13.39 17.10 4.60
CA MET A 85 -14.72 16.83 5.17
C MET A 85 -15.00 17.59 6.49
N ASP A 86 -14.08 18.41 6.99
CA ASP A 86 -14.22 19.17 8.26
C ASP A 86 -14.95 20.53 8.14
N HIS A 87 -15.69 20.78 7.05
CA HIS A 87 -16.45 22.03 6.91
C HIS A 87 -17.83 21.79 6.28
N HIS A 88 -18.77 21.27 7.08
CA HIS A 88 -20.21 21.36 6.80
C HIS A 88 -21.03 21.47 8.08
#